data_AF-X1FG00-F1
#
_entry.id   AF-X1FG00-F1
#
_cell.length_a   1.000
_cell.length_b   1.000
_cell.length_c   1.000
_cell.angle_alpha   90.00
_cell.angle_beta   90.00
_cell.angle_gamma   90.00
#
_symmetry.space_group_name_H-M   'P 1'
#
loop_
_entity.id
_entity.type
_entity.pdbx_description
1 polymer ?
#
loop_
_entity_poly.entity_id
_entity_poly.type
_entity_poly.pdbx_seq_one_letter_code
_entity_poly.pdbx_strand_id
1 'polypeptide(L)'
;MKSKYYYLLIFLIFMLCVGSGHAAIPEKFQKLINKGEFSKVQELMREEIAVNLDLSSLDRLEIIFEIERLKRIKKDFTRSSVEVIDYIKKYIPDVTDKDLEKWEKEKSLEYMIVDGQKKYFNPAAHNLFLINKEAKKIK
;
A
#
# COMPACT_ATOMS: atom_id res chain seq x y z
N MET A 1 -22.07 0.26 19.56
CA MET A 1 -21.96 -0.13 18.13
C MET A 1 -21.48 0.99 17.18
N LYS A 2 -20.82 2.07 17.68
CA LYS A 2 -20.40 3.24 16.86
C LYS A 2 -18.88 3.49 16.81
N SER A 3 -18.05 2.62 17.38
CA SER A 3 -16.58 2.80 17.44
C SER A 3 -15.82 2.04 16.33
N LYS A 4 -16.45 1.05 15.67
CA LYS A 4 -15.77 0.13 14.75
C LYS A 4 -15.48 0.70 13.34
N TYR A 5 -15.98 1.89 13.02
CA TYR A 5 -15.72 2.55 11.75
C TYR A 5 -14.51 3.50 11.81
N TYR A 6 -14.01 3.86 12.99
CA TYR A 6 -12.93 4.85 13.13
C TYR A 6 -11.60 4.39 12.51
N TYR A 7 -11.24 3.10 12.63
CA TYR A 7 -10.01 2.58 12.03
C TYR A 7 -10.09 2.40 10.50
N LEU A 8 -11.31 2.19 9.96
CA LEU A 8 -11.54 2.17 8.51
C LEU A 8 -11.59 3.61 7.93
N LEU A 9 -12.00 4.59 8.74
CA LEU A 9 -12.05 6.01 8.36
C LEU A 9 -10.65 6.65 8.30
N ILE A 10 -9.71 6.21 9.15
CA ILE A 10 -8.36 6.79 9.19
C ILE A 10 -7.53 6.43 7.93
N PHE A 11 -7.83 5.32 7.26
CA PHE A 11 -7.17 4.99 5.97
C PHE A 11 -7.87 5.65 4.77
N LEU A 12 -9.19 5.89 4.84
CA LEU A 12 -9.96 6.52 3.76
C LEU A 12 -9.81 8.06 3.73
N ILE A 13 -9.57 8.71 4.87
CA ILE A 13 -9.45 10.17 4.95
C ILE A 13 -8.14 10.70 4.35
N PHE A 14 -7.09 9.88 4.22
CA PHE A 14 -5.86 10.31 3.54
C PHE A 14 -5.97 10.27 2.01
N MET A 15 -6.99 9.61 1.44
CA MET A 15 -7.17 9.47 0.00
C MET A 15 -8.11 10.52 -0.63
N LEU A 16 -8.86 11.28 0.19
CA LEU A 16 -9.95 12.15 -0.29
C LEU A 16 -9.62 13.65 -0.33
N CYS A 17 -8.38 14.05 -0.02
CA CYS A 17 -7.95 15.45 -0.07
C CYS A 17 -6.92 15.73 -1.18
N VAL A 18 -7.10 15.21 -2.39
CA VAL A 18 -6.27 15.59 -3.57
C VAL A 18 -7.12 15.59 -4.84
N GLY A 19 -8.27 16.25 -4.80
CA GLY A 19 -9.10 16.49 -5.99
C GLY A 19 -9.08 17.98 -6.32
N SER A 20 -8.47 18.32 -7.46
CA SER A 20 -8.42 19.66 -8.10
C SER A 20 -7.23 20.54 -7.65
N GLY A 21 -6.09 20.42 -8.35
CA GLY A 21 -5.04 21.45 -8.33
C GLY A 21 -3.59 21.00 -8.08
N HIS A 22 -3.28 19.71 -8.03
CA HIS A 22 -1.89 19.28 -7.88
C HIS A 22 -1.20 19.27 -9.25
N ALA A 23 -0.01 19.86 -9.33
CA ALA A 23 0.89 19.55 -10.43
C ALA A 23 1.10 18.03 -10.43
N ALA A 24 0.66 17.38 -11.50
CA ALA A 24 0.72 15.92 -11.57
C ALA A 24 2.18 15.49 -11.57
N ILE A 25 2.52 14.48 -10.75
CA ILE A 25 3.83 13.83 -10.81
C ILE A 25 4.13 13.45 -12.27
N PRO A 26 5.32 13.81 -12.81
CA PRO A 26 5.66 13.54 -14.20
C PRO A 26 5.38 12.09 -14.62
N GLU A 27 4.85 11.89 -15.83
CA GLU A 27 4.43 10.57 -16.32
C GLU A 27 5.52 9.49 -16.21
N LYS A 28 6.79 9.89 -16.41
CA LYS A 28 7.97 9.02 -16.26
C LYS A 28 8.05 8.37 -14.89
N PHE A 29 7.69 9.09 -13.84
CA PHE A 29 7.66 8.60 -12.47
C PHE A 29 6.40 7.79 -12.20
N GLN A 30 5.24 8.26 -12.68
CA GLN A 30 3.97 7.55 -12.49
C GLN A 30 4.00 6.14 -13.07
N LYS A 31 4.65 5.94 -14.23
CA LYS A 31 4.85 4.62 -14.83
C LYS A 31 5.59 3.64 -13.91
N LEU A 32 6.61 4.11 -13.20
CA LEU A 32 7.38 3.29 -12.25
C LEU A 32 6.60 3.03 -10.96
N ILE A 33 5.87 4.03 -10.45
CA ILE A 33 4.98 3.88 -9.30
C ILE A 33 3.92 2.82 -9.57
N ASN A 34 3.26 2.88 -10.74
CA ASN A 34 2.24 1.90 -11.11
C ASN A 34 2.78 0.47 -11.23
N LYS A 35 4.07 0.32 -11.55
CA LYS A 35 4.76 -0.99 -11.57
C LYS A 35 5.23 -1.46 -10.19
N GLY A 36 5.16 -0.62 -9.17
CA GLY A 36 5.71 -0.91 -7.84
C GLY A 36 7.23 -0.74 -7.74
N GLU A 37 7.90 -0.13 -8.73
CA GLU A 37 9.36 0.12 -8.74
C GLU A 37 9.73 1.30 -7.82
N PHE A 38 9.38 1.20 -6.54
CA PHE A 38 9.45 2.28 -5.56
C PHE A 38 10.87 2.72 -5.24
N SER A 39 11.80 1.78 -5.07
CA SER A 39 13.21 2.14 -4.79
C SER A 39 13.81 2.95 -5.94
N LYS A 40 13.58 2.49 -7.16
CA LYS A 40 14.09 3.11 -8.38
C LYS A 40 13.47 4.48 -8.64
N VAL A 41 12.16 4.61 -8.53
CA VAL A 41 11.51 5.91 -8.77
C VAL A 41 11.91 6.94 -7.72
N GLN A 42 12.10 6.53 -6.46
CA GLN A 42 12.58 7.43 -5.41
C GLN A 42 14.01 7.92 -5.68
N GLU A 43 14.88 7.08 -6.24
CA GLU A 43 16.22 7.47 -6.68
C GLU A 43 16.17 8.50 -7.81
N LEU A 44 15.43 8.21 -8.88
CA LEU A 44 15.26 9.12 -10.02
C LEU A 44 14.63 10.47 -9.61
N MET A 45 13.71 10.46 -8.65
CA MET A 45 13.11 11.68 -8.10
C MET A 45 14.13 12.52 -7.31
N ARG A 46 14.99 11.89 -6.52
CA ARG A 46 16.06 12.59 -5.79
C ARG A 46 17.08 13.19 -6.76
N GLU A 47 17.43 12.45 -7.80
CA GLU A 47 18.29 12.96 -8.88
C GLU A 47 17.65 14.16 -9.57
N GLU A 48 16.38 14.07 -9.97
CA GLU A 48 15.64 15.17 -10.61
C GLU A 48 15.66 16.44 -9.75
N ILE A 49 15.37 16.32 -8.45
CA ILE A 49 15.43 17.44 -7.51
C ILE A 49 16.84 18.04 -7.44
N ALA A 50 17.89 17.21 -7.50
CA ALA A 50 19.27 17.66 -7.37
C ALA A 50 19.80 18.34 -8.64
N VAL A 51 19.41 17.88 -9.83
CA VAL A 51 19.97 18.35 -11.11
C VAL A 51 19.12 19.39 -11.81
N ASN A 52 17.80 19.37 -11.65
CA ASN A 52 16.89 20.27 -12.34
C ASN A 52 16.67 21.55 -11.51
N LEU A 53 17.42 22.60 -11.85
CA LEU A 53 17.36 23.90 -11.18
C LEU A 53 16.13 24.74 -11.60
N ASP A 54 15.50 24.39 -12.72
CA ASP A 54 14.33 25.10 -13.26
C ASP A 54 13.01 24.58 -12.68
N LEU A 55 13.04 23.58 -11.79
CA LEU A 55 11.85 23.10 -11.08
C LEU A 55 11.23 24.23 -10.26
N SER A 56 9.93 24.46 -10.46
CA SER A 56 9.18 25.34 -9.59
C SER A 56 9.23 24.84 -8.14
N SER A 57 9.12 25.75 -7.18
CA SER A 57 9.06 25.39 -5.76
C SER A 57 7.92 24.41 -5.45
N LEU A 58 6.81 24.51 -6.20
CA LEU A 58 5.67 23.61 -6.05
C LEU A 58 5.99 22.21 -6.57
N ASP A 59 6.55 22.07 -7.77
CA ASP A 59 6.91 20.76 -8.33
C ASP A 59 7.95 20.05 -7.46
N ARG A 60 8.92 20.80 -6.93
CA ARG A 60 9.91 20.28 -5.99
C ARG A 60 9.26 19.73 -4.73
N LEU A 61 8.28 20.44 -4.17
CA LEU A 61 7.55 20.00 -2.98
C LEU A 61 6.74 18.73 -3.25
N GLU A 62 6.06 18.66 -4.40
CA GLU A 62 5.29 17.48 -4.82
C GLU A 62 6.19 16.24 -4.95
N ILE A 63 7.35 16.36 -5.59
CA ILE A 63 8.30 15.25 -5.70
C ILE A 63 8.81 14.81 -4.32
N ILE A 64 9.13 15.74 -3.42
CA ILE A 64 9.55 15.41 -2.04
C ILE A 64 8.44 14.68 -1.28
N PHE A 65 7.21 15.16 -1.38
CA PHE A 65 6.04 14.53 -0.77
C PHE A 65 5.88 13.10 -1.28
N GLU A 66 6.00 12.91 -2.60
CA GLU A 66 5.88 11.62 -3.25
C GLU A 66 6.97 10.64 -2.79
N ILE A 67 8.23 11.09 -2.68
CA ILE A 67 9.32 10.28 -2.11
C ILE A 67 8.94 9.75 -0.72
N GLU A 68 8.44 10.61 0.17
CA GLU A 68 8.06 10.20 1.52
C GLU A 68 6.80 9.32 1.56
N ARG A 69 5.85 9.53 0.64
CA ARG A 69 4.68 8.65 0.47
C ARG A 69 5.13 7.22 0.12
N LEU A 70 5.97 7.06 -0.89
CA LEU A 70 6.48 5.76 -1.33
C LEU A 70 7.31 5.08 -0.23
N LYS A 71 8.08 5.86 0.54
CA LYS A 71 8.83 5.35 1.70
C LYS A 71 7.91 4.81 2.79
N ARG A 72 6.77 5.47 3.07
CA ARG A 72 5.77 4.97 4.02
C ARG A 72 5.10 3.70 3.50
N ILE A 73 4.72 3.65 2.23
CA ILE A 73 4.18 2.43 1.60
C ILE A 73 5.14 1.25 1.80
N LYS A 74 6.43 1.42 1.54
CA LYS A 74 7.43 0.35 1.77
C LYS A 74 7.51 -0.11 3.22
N LYS A 75 7.28 0.77 4.20
CA LYS A 75 7.26 0.42 5.63
C LYS A 75 5.95 -0.28 6.03
N ASP A 76 4.86 0.08 5.40
CA ASP A 76 3.53 -0.47 5.67
C ASP A 76 3.35 -1.85 5.02
N PHE A 77 4.06 -2.14 3.94
CA PHE A 77 3.98 -3.40 3.18
C PHE A 77 5.28 -4.20 3.28
N THR A 78 5.45 -4.94 4.37
CA THR A 78 6.68 -5.72 4.61
C THR A 78 6.47 -7.23 4.67
N ARG A 79 5.24 -7.69 4.89
CA ARG A 79 4.95 -9.11 5.15
C ARG A 79 5.02 -9.96 3.90
N SER A 80 5.64 -11.12 4.01
CA SER A 80 5.65 -12.16 2.99
C SER A 80 4.37 -13.00 3.00
N SER A 81 4.10 -13.72 1.91
CA SER A 81 3.02 -14.72 1.86
C SER A 81 3.17 -15.77 2.97
N VAL A 82 4.40 -16.21 3.25
CA VAL A 82 4.68 -17.19 4.30
C VAL A 82 4.24 -16.68 5.67
N GLU A 83 4.66 -15.47 6.06
CA GLU A 83 4.27 -14.88 7.35
C GLU A 83 2.75 -14.69 7.48
N VAL A 84 2.08 -14.33 6.38
CA VAL A 84 0.62 -14.18 6.35
C VAL A 84 -0.08 -15.52 6.50
N ILE A 85 0.35 -16.54 5.76
CA ILE A 85 -0.19 -17.90 5.85
C ILE A 85 0.01 -18.46 7.26
N ASP A 86 1.21 -18.33 7.83
CA ASP A 86 1.52 -18.81 9.17
C ASP A 86 0.64 -18.18 10.25
N TYR A 87 0.27 -16.90 10.09
CA TYR A 87 -0.71 -16.26 10.96
C TYR A 87 -2.11 -16.84 10.79
N ILE A 88 -2.57 -16.99 9.54
CA ILE A 88 -3.93 -17.46 9.23
C ILE A 88 -4.13 -18.91 9.67
N LYS A 89 -3.11 -19.77 9.53
CA LYS A 89 -3.12 -21.19 9.93
C LYS A 89 -3.44 -21.42 11.41
N LYS A 90 -3.24 -20.42 12.26
CA LYS A 90 -3.62 -20.48 13.68
C LYS A 90 -5.14 -20.61 13.89
N TYR A 91 -5.92 -20.18 12.90
CA TYR A 91 -7.39 -20.18 12.94
C TYR A 91 -8.01 -21.01 11.80
N ILE A 92 -7.31 -21.12 10.67
CA ILE A 92 -7.74 -21.87 9.49
C ILE A 92 -6.59 -22.81 9.08
N PRO A 93 -6.44 -23.99 9.73
CA PRO A 93 -5.28 -24.86 9.54
C PRO A 93 -5.06 -25.32 8.09
N ASP A 94 -6.15 -25.57 7.37
CA ASP A 94 -6.15 -26.10 6.00
C ASP A 94 -6.21 -24.99 4.92
N VAL A 95 -5.79 -23.75 5.26
CA VAL A 95 -5.78 -22.63 4.30
C VAL A 95 -4.96 -22.95 3.05
N THR A 96 -5.52 -22.62 1.89
CA THR A 96 -4.92 -22.87 0.57
C THR A 96 -4.55 -21.56 -0.12
N ASP A 97 -3.69 -21.63 -1.14
CA ASP A 97 -3.36 -20.47 -1.98
C ASP A 97 -4.61 -19.89 -2.68
N LYS A 98 -5.60 -20.74 -3.00
CA LYS A 98 -6.89 -20.30 -3.57
C LYS A 98 -7.71 -19.46 -2.59
N ASP A 99 -7.62 -19.75 -1.30
CA ASP A 99 -8.27 -18.93 -0.27
C ASP A 99 -7.62 -17.55 -0.20
N LEU A 100 -6.29 -17.50 -0.28
CA LEU A 100 -5.55 -16.23 -0.34
C LEU A 100 -5.97 -15.42 -1.57
N GLU A 101 -5.95 -16.03 -2.77
CA GLU A 101 -6.37 -15.37 -4.02
C GLU A 101 -7.81 -14.84 -3.94
N LYS A 102 -8.72 -15.62 -3.35
CA LYS A 102 -10.10 -15.18 -3.09
C LYS A 102 -10.11 -13.94 -2.20
N TRP A 103 -9.44 -13.97 -1.05
CA TRP A 103 -9.45 -12.86 -0.09
C TRP A 103 -8.74 -11.62 -0.63
N GLU A 104 -7.69 -11.80 -1.44
CA GLU A 104 -6.99 -10.75 -2.19
C GLU A 104 -7.94 -10.06 -3.19
N LYS A 105 -8.66 -10.85 -4.01
CA LYS A 105 -9.62 -10.33 -5.00
C LYS A 105 -10.79 -9.59 -4.34
N GLU A 106 -11.24 -10.09 -3.19
CA GLU A 106 -12.31 -9.48 -2.38
C GLU A 106 -11.83 -8.28 -1.55
N LYS A 107 -10.53 -7.94 -1.61
CA LYS A 107 -9.87 -6.87 -0.83
C LYS A 107 -9.95 -7.05 0.69
N SER A 108 -10.14 -8.28 1.14
CA SER A 108 -10.12 -8.64 2.57
C SER A 108 -8.73 -9.09 3.05
N LEU A 109 -7.83 -9.41 2.13
CA LEU A 109 -6.41 -9.61 2.37
C LEU A 109 -5.60 -8.65 1.49
N GLU A 110 -5.09 -7.57 2.09
CA GLU A 110 -4.47 -6.47 1.35
C GLU A 110 -2.99 -6.73 1.03
N TYR A 111 -2.61 -6.54 -0.24
CA TYR A 111 -1.25 -6.71 -0.73
C TYR A 111 -0.89 -5.67 -1.79
N MET A 112 0.40 -5.57 -2.08
CA MET A 112 0.95 -4.74 -3.16
C MET A 112 2.19 -5.40 -3.75
N ILE A 113 2.53 -5.02 -4.98
CA ILE A 113 3.86 -5.31 -5.55
C ILE A 113 4.80 -4.17 -5.15
N VAL A 114 5.86 -4.51 -4.41
CA VAL A 114 6.90 -3.57 -3.96
C VAL A 114 8.23 -4.08 -4.46
N ASP A 115 8.87 -3.31 -5.33
CA ASP A 115 10.15 -3.62 -5.96
C ASP A 115 10.20 -5.05 -6.54
N GLY A 116 9.12 -5.42 -7.26
CA GLY A 116 8.97 -6.73 -7.91
C GLY A 116 8.52 -7.87 -6.99
N GLN A 117 8.31 -7.63 -5.69
CA GLN A 117 7.88 -8.64 -4.74
C GLN A 117 6.45 -8.40 -4.27
N LYS A 118 5.63 -9.46 -4.23
CA LYS A 118 4.33 -9.41 -3.55
C LYS A 118 4.58 -9.27 -2.03
N LYS A 119 4.09 -8.18 -1.45
CA LYS A 119 4.14 -7.89 -0.01
C LYS A 119 2.74 -7.60 0.49
N TYR A 120 2.43 -8.07 1.69
CA TYR A 120 1.18 -7.79 2.36
C TYR A 120 1.30 -6.59 3.29
N PHE A 121 0.20 -5.87 3.43
CA PHE A 121 0.08 -4.83 4.44
C PHE A 121 0.33 -5.45 5.81
N ASN A 122 1.05 -4.76 6.69
CA ASN A 122 1.49 -5.30 7.97
C ASN A 122 0.36 -5.91 8.83
N PRO A 123 -0.84 -5.31 8.92
CA PRO A 123 -1.99 -5.90 9.61
C PRO A 123 -2.90 -6.76 8.72
N ALA A 124 -2.56 -7.06 7.45
CA ALA A 124 -3.45 -7.75 6.50
C ALA A 124 -4.03 -9.06 7.06
N ALA A 125 -3.18 -9.95 7.58
CA ALA A 125 -3.61 -11.23 8.11
C ALA A 125 -4.55 -11.09 9.33
N HIS A 126 -4.33 -10.08 10.17
CA HIS A 126 -5.22 -9.77 11.29
C HIS A 126 -6.55 -9.19 10.80
N ASN A 127 -6.49 -8.25 9.86
CA ASN A 127 -7.63 -7.53 9.31
C ASN A 127 -8.56 -8.44 8.52
N LEU A 128 -8.04 -9.53 7.94
CA LEU A 128 -8.85 -10.58 7.30
C LEU A 128 -10.01 -11.02 8.21
N PHE A 129 -9.73 -11.33 9.46
CA PHE A 129 -10.73 -11.77 10.44
C PHE A 129 -11.66 -10.64 10.93
N LEU A 130 -11.35 -9.38 10.65
CA LEU A 130 -12.22 -8.25 10.99
C LEU A 130 -13.21 -7.91 9.87
N ILE A 131 -12.74 -8.07 8.62
CA ILE A 131 -13.37 -7.57 7.40
C ILE A 131 -14.09 -8.69 6.64
N ASN A 132 -13.45 -9.84 6.45
CA ASN A 132 -14.05 -10.95 5.71
C ASN A 132 -15.16 -11.61 6.54
N LYS A 133 -16.36 -11.75 5.95
CA LYS A 133 -17.55 -12.27 6.66
C LYS A 133 -17.40 -13.73 7.12
N GLU A 134 -16.71 -14.55 6.35
CA GLU A 134 -16.49 -15.98 6.66
C GLU A 134 -15.41 -16.11 7.73
N ALA A 135 -14.24 -15.50 7.51
CA ALA A 135 -13.13 -15.56 8.46
C ALA A 135 -13.49 -14.99 9.84
N LYS A 136 -14.27 -13.91 9.88
CA LYS A 136 -14.75 -13.29 11.13
C LYS A 136 -15.61 -14.18 12.01
N LYS A 137 -16.21 -15.25 11.47
CA LYS A 137 -16.95 -16.22 12.27
C LYS A 137 -16.03 -17.23 12.96
N ILE A 138 -14.78 -17.30 12.54
CA ILE A 138 -13.76 -18.23 13.04
C ILE A 138 -12.99 -17.59 14.21
N LYS A 139 -12.68 -16.29 14.13
CA LYS A 139 -11.95 -15.50 15.13
C LYS A 139 -12.66 -14.17 15.40
#